data_AF-H1BAW6-F1
#
_entry.id   AF-H1BAW6-F1
#
_cell.length_a   1.000
_cell.length_b   1.000
_cell.length_c   1.000
_cell.angle_alpha   90.00
_cell.angle_beta   90.00
_cell.angle_gamma   90.00
#
_symmetry.space_group_name_H-M   'P 1'
#
loop_
_entity.id
_entity.type
_entity.pdbx_description
1 polymer ?
#
loop_
_entity_poly.entity_id
_entity_poly.type
_entity_poly.pdbx_seq_one_letter_code
_entity_poly.pdbx_strand_id
1 'polypeptide(L)'
;MRRRSIFGIIVLSIITCGIYYLIAWVQVFSDINYGARENDTAITDLLLSFVTCGIWGIFCFWKYSKKLYMIGAEDNSLINVLLAVFGLPIISLCIMQSSINDLIDRTY
;
A
#
# COMPACT_ATOMS: atom_id res chain seq x y z
N MET A 1 -2.88 11.41 3.71
CA MET A 1 -1.47 10.99 3.83
C MET A 1 -1.04 11.10 5.28
N ARG A 2 -0.57 10.00 5.87
CA ARG A 2 -0.03 9.98 7.23
C ARG A 2 1.30 9.25 7.26
N ARG A 3 2.22 9.80 8.06
CA ARG A 3 3.51 9.16 8.35
C ARG A 3 3.28 7.95 9.26
N ARG A 4 3.83 6.80 8.89
CA ARG A 4 3.84 5.59 9.74
C ARG A 4 5.24 4.98 9.78
N SER A 5 5.56 4.32 10.88
CA SER A 5 6.80 3.56 10.99
C SER A 5 6.70 2.26 10.19
N ILE A 6 7.62 2.07 9.25
CA ILE A 6 7.75 0.83 8.46
C ILE A 6 7.97 -0.36 9.40
N PHE A 7 8.82 -0.18 10.41
CA PHE A 7 9.05 -1.16 11.46
C PHE A 7 7.76 -1.55 12.20
N GLY A 8 6.89 -0.57 12.49
CA GLY A 8 5.60 -0.82 13.13
C GLY A 8 4.69 -1.69 12.28
N ILE A 9 4.67 -1.48 10.96
CA ILE A 9 3.88 -2.31 10.03
C ILE A 9 4.31 -3.77 10.10
N ILE A 10 5.61 -4.04 10.07
CA ILE A 10 6.14 -5.40 10.08
C ILE A 10 5.85 -6.07 11.43
N VAL A 11 6.25 -5.43 12.54
CA VAL A 11 6.14 -6.00 13.88
C VAL A 11 4.67 -6.27 14.25
N LEU A 12 3.78 -5.30 14.03
CA LEU A 12 2.37 -5.47 14.35
C LEU A 12 1.72 -6.54 13.47
N SER A 13 2.13 -6.68 12.20
CA SER A 13 1.64 -7.75 11.34
C SER A 13 2.05 -9.13 11.85
N ILE A 14 3.26 -9.28 12.39
CA ILE A 14 3.71 -10.55 12.99
C ILE A 14 2.95 -10.82 14.29
N ILE A 15 2.86 -9.85 15.20
CA ILE A 15 2.21 -10.00 16.52
C ILE A 15 0.71 -10.33 16.36
N THR A 16 0.05 -9.78 15.35
CA THR A 16 -1.38 -9.98 15.10
C THR A 16 -1.69 -11.09 14.10
N CYS A 17 -0.72 -11.97 13.79
CA CYS A 17 -0.89 -13.07 12.85
C CYS A 17 -1.41 -12.63 11.46
N GLY A 18 -0.95 -11.49 10.97
CA GLY A 18 -1.31 -10.94 9.66
C GLY A 18 -2.59 -10.09 9.65
N ILE A 19 -3.32 -9.98 10.77
CA ILE A 19 -4.54 -9.14 10.81
C ILE A 19 -4.18 -7.66 10.60
N TYR A 20 -3.11 -7.19 11.26
CA TYR A 20 -2.67 -5.81 11.10
C TYR A 20 -2.22 -5.49 9.67
N TYR A 21 -1.72 -6.47 8.91
CA TYR A 21 -1.38 -6.26 7.51
C TYR A 21 -2.59 -5.80 6.69
N LEU A 22 -3.78 -6.36 6.91
CA LEU A 22 -5.01 -5.93 6.22
C LEU A 22 -5.41 -4.50 6.60
N ILE A 23 -5.26 -4.15 7.87
CA ILE A 23 -5.53 -2.80 8.38
C ILE A 23 -4.55 -1.80 7.75
N ALA A 24 -3.25 -2.11 7.78
CA ALA A 24 -2.20 -1.29 7.18
C ALA A 24 -2.42 -1.12 5.68
N TRP A 25 -2.88 -2.17 5.00
CA TRP A 25 -3.21 -2.14 3.57
C TRP A 25 -4.29 -1.11 3.24
N VAL A 26 -5.42 -1.15 3.95
CA VAL A 26 -6.50 -0.16 3.76
C VAL A 26 -6.03 1.25 4.09
N GLN A 27 -5.24 1.40 5.15
CA GLN A 27 -4.73 2.69 5.58
C GLN A 27 -3.78 3.32 4.56
N VAL A 28 -2.81 2.57 4.05
CA VAL A 28 -1.84 3.05 3.05
C VAL A 28 -2.56 3.42 1.76
N PHE A 29 -3.47 2.57 1.29
CA PHE A 29 -4.20 2.81 0.05
C PHE A 29 -5.15 4.02 0.15
N SER A 30 -5.85 4.16 1.28
CA SER A 30 -6.64 5.35 1.57
C SER A 30 -5.80 6.62 1.59
N ASP A 31 -4.58 6.56 2.14
CA ASP A 31 -3.66 7.69 2.15
C ASP A 31 -3.17 8.09 0.75
N ILE A 32 -2.93 7.10 -0.12
CA ILE A 32 -2.58 7.33 -1.52
C ILE A 32 -3.75 7.98 -2.27
N ASN A 33 -4.98 7.46 -2.12
CA ASN A 33 -6.17 8.06 -2.74
C ASN A 33 -6.39 9.50 -2.25
N TYR A 34 -6.18 9.74 -0.96
CA TYR A 34 -6.22 11.09 -0.40
C TYR A 34 -5.17 12.01 -1.04
N GLY A 35 -3.93 11.53 -1.19
CA GLY A 35 -2.86 12.29 -1.86
C GLY A 35 -3.14 12.57 -3.34
N ALA A 36 -3.74 11.60 -4.03
CA ALA A 36 -4.14 11.70 -5.44
C ALA A 36 -5.43 12.49 -5.66
N ARG A 37 -6.13 12.92 -4.59
CA ARG A 37 -7.44 13.60 -4.64
C ARG A 37 -8.52 12.76 -5.34
N GLU A 38 -8.46 11.44 -5.18
CA GLU A 38 -9.42 10.49 -5.73
C GLU A 38 -10.34 9.95 -4.62
N ASN A 39 -11.61 9.71 -4.96
CA ASN A 39 -12.62 9.17 -4.04
C ASN A 39 -12.67 7.62 -4.04
N ASP A 40 -11.59 6.97 -4.49
CA ASP A 40 -11.50 5.51 -4.51
C ASP A 40 -11.56 4.94 -3.09
N THR A 41 -12.35 3.88 -2.91
CA THR A 41 -12.54 3.26 -1.60
C THR A 41 -11.58 2.08 -1.43
N ALA A 42 -10.54 2.25 -0.61
CA ALA A 42 -9.59 1.15 -0.34
C ALA A 42 -10.28 -0.10 0.26
N ILE A 43 -11.38 0.07 1.01
CA ILE A 43 -12.15 -1.06 1.56
C ILE A 43 -12.79 -1.91 0.46
N THR A 44 -13.28 -1.31 -0.63
CA THR A 44 -13.87 -2.08 -1.73
C THR A 44 -12.80 -2.91 -2.44
N ASP A 45 -11.59 -2.36 -2.58
CA ASP A 45 -10.46 -3.12 -3.15
C ASP A 45 -10.08 -4.32 -2.26
N LEU A 46 -10.17 -4.18 -0.93
CA LEU A 46 -9.90 -5.29 -0.01
C LEU A 46 -10.93 -6.41 -0.20
N LEU A 47 -12.21 -6.05 -0.26
CA LEU A 47 -13.30 -7.01 -0.48
C LEU A 47 -13.16 -7.72 -1.84
N LEU A 48 -12.86 -6.98 -2.91
CA LEU A 48 -12.60 -7.59 -4.22
C LEU A 48 -11.39 -8.53 -4.19
N SER A 49 -10.36 -8.21 -3.39
CA SER A 49 -9.21 -9.10 -3.21
C SER A 49 -9.62 -10.43 -2.58
N PHE A 50 -10.55 -10.44 -1.63
CA PHE A 50 -11.08 -11.70 -1.09
C PHE A 50 -11.95 -12.45 -2.10
N VAL A 51 -12.82 -11.74 -2.83
CA VAL A 51 -13.71 -12.34 -3.84
C VAL A 51 -12.94 -12.96 -5.02
N THR A 52 -11.81 -12.36 -5.41
CA THR A 52 -10.97 -12.81 -6.54
C THR A 52 -9.79 -13.67 -6.10
N CYS A 53 -9.81 -14.20 -4.87
CA CYS A 53 -8.74 -15.06 -4.33
C CYS A 53 -7.34 -14.41 -4.40
N GLY A 54 -7.26 -13.11 -4.17
CA GLY A 54 -6.01 -12.33 -4.12
C GLY A 54 -5.55 -11.75 -5.45
N ILE A 55 -6.14 -12.15 -6.58
CA ILE A 55 -5.74 -11.65 -7.92
C ILE A 55 -5.97 -10.14 -8.01
N TRP A 56 -7.12 -9.65 -7.54
CA TRP A 56 -7.38 -8.21 -7.47
C TRP A 56 -6.41 -7.47 -6.55
N GLY A 57 -5.97 -8.12 -5.47
CA GLY A 57 -4.96 -7.57 -4.56
C GLY A 57 -3.64 -7.28 -5.27
N ILE A 58 -3.18 -8.21 -6.12
CA ILE A 58 -1.98 -8.02 -6.96
C ILE A 58 -2.15 -6.83 -7.90
N PHE A 59 -3.31 -6.73 -8.56
CA PHE A 59 -3.63 -5.57 -9.41
C PHE A 59 -3.60 -4.25 -8.62
N CYS A 60 -4.08 -4.25 -7.37
CA CYS A 60 -4.04 -3.07 -6.54
C CYS A 60 -2.62 -2.60 -6.24
N PHE A 61 -1.65 -3.51 -6.04
CA PHE A 61 -0.26 -3.12 -5.86
C PHE A 61 0.30 -2.33 -7.05
N TRP A 62 -0.08 -2.69 -8.29
CA TRP A 62 0.23 -1.90 -9.47
C TRP A 62 -0.51 -0.55 -9.46
N LYS A 63 -1.83 -0.58 -9.29
CA LYS A 63 -2.72 0.59 -9.32
C LYS A 63 -2.24 1.69 -8.37
N TYR A 64 -2.03 1.34 -7.09
CA TYR A 64 -1.66 2.29 -6.06
C TYR A 64 -0.21 2.78 -6.19
N SER A 65 0.71 1.94 -6.69
CA SER A 65 2.06 2.40 -7.00
C SER A 65 2.08 3.45 -8.13
N LYS A 66 1.23 3.29 -9.15
CA LYS A 66 1.11 4.29 -10.22
C LYS A 66 0.47 5.58 -9.75
N LYS A 67 -0.53 5.52 -8.87
CA LYS A 67 -1.07 6.73 -8.20
C LYS A 67 0.01 7.46 -7.40
N LEU A 68 0.83 6.70 -6.67
CA LEU A 68 1.93 7.26 -5.87
C LEU A 68 2.99 7.93 -6.75
N TYR A 69 3.31 7.34 -7.90
CA TYR A 69 4.17 7.95 -8.92
C TYR A 69 3.58 9.27 -9.45
N MET A 70 2.28 9.31 -9.74
CA MET A 70 1.61 10.53 -10.24
C MET A 70 1.66 11.70 -9.25
N ILE A 71 1.74 11.43 -7.95
CA ILE A 71 1.88 12.47 -6.90
C ILE A 71 3.35 12.78 -6.55
N GLY A 72 4.31 12.29 -7.33
CA GLY A 72 5.72 12.68 -7.24
C GLY A 72 6.65 11.71 -6.52
N ALA A 73 6.20 10.47 -6.23
CA ALA A 73 7.09 9.43 -5.72
C ALA A 73 7.85 8.72 -6.85
N GLU A 74 8.85 7.92 -6.48
CA GLU A 74 9.55 7.04 -7.42
C GLU A 74 8.63 5.92 -7.96
N ASP A 75 8.87 5.49 -9.20
CA ASP A 75 8.09 4.43 -9.82
C ASP A 75 8.53 3.04 -9.31
N ASN A 76 7.89 2.61 -8.24
CA ASN A 76 8.07 1.27 -7.66
C ASN A 76 6.98 0.28 -8.10
N SER A 77 6.23 0.58 -9.18
CA SER A 77 5.08 -0.24 -9.60
C SER A 77 5.46 -1.66 -9.98
N LEU A 78 6.54 -1.85 -10.74
CA LEU A 78 6.99 -3.18 -11.16
C LEU A 78 7.42 -4.03 -9.95
N ILE A 79 8.25 -3.48 -9.06
CA ILE A 79 8.78 -4.22 -7.93
C ILE A 79 7.68 -4.58 -6.92
N ASN A 80 6.73 -3.67 -6.68
CA ASN A 80 5.61 -3.92 -5.78
C ASN A 80 4.68 -5.04 -6.28
N VAL A 81 4.50 -5.16 -7.61
CA VAL A 81 3.74 -6.26 -8.22
C VAL A 81 4.50 -7.58 -8.11
N LEU A 82 5.79 -7.60 -8.47
CA LEU A 82 6.60 -8.81 -8.39
C LEU A 82 6.62 -9.37 -6.97
N LEU A 83 6.86 -8.51 -5.98
CA LEU A 83 6.82 -8.90 -4.56
C LEU A 83 5.45 -9.46 -4.16
N ALA A 84 4.35 -8.87 -4.62
CA ALA A 84 3.01 -9.39 -4.34
C ALA A 84 2.78 -10.78 -4.97
N VAL A 85 3.24 -10.99 -6.21
CA VAL A 85 3.17 -12.29 -6.91
C VAL A 85 4.00 -13.36 -6.20
N PHE A 86 5.16 -13.02 -5.66
CA PHE A 86 6.02 -13.95 -4.91
C PHE A 86 5.59 -14.16 -3.45
N GLY A 87 4.40 -13.69 -3.04
CA GLY A 87 3.89 -13.89 -1.69
C GLY A 87 4.54 -12.98 -0.63
N LEU A 88 5.16 -11.88 -1.06
CA LEU A 88 5.76 -10.86 -0.20
C LEU A 88 5.02 -9.50 -0.24
N PRO A 89 3.67 -9.45 -0.21
CA PRO A 89 2.94 -8.19 -0.39
C PRO A 89 3.12 -7.20 0.78
N ILE A 90 3.55 -7.68 1.95
CA ILE A 90 3.92 -6.82 3.08
C ILE A 90 5.12 -5.92 2.77
N ILE A 91 6.08 -6.41 1.98
CA ILE A 91 7.25 -5.63 1.57
C ILE A 91 6.81 -4.52 0.61
N SER A 92 5.93 -4.84 -0.35
CA SER A 92 5.33 -3.85 -1.24
C SER A 92 4.60 -2.76 -0.47
N LEU A 93 3.90 -3.12 0.61
CA LEU A 93 3.23 -2.15 1.49
C LEU A 93 4.24 -1.24 2.20
N CYS A 94 5.35 -1.80 2.68
CA CYS A 94 6.43 -1.05 3.31
C CYS A 94 7.09 -0.05 2.36
N ILE A 95 7.31 -0.45 1.10
CA ILE A 95 7.84 0.43 0.04
C ILE A 95 6.90 1.61 -0.18
N MET A 96 5.60 1.35 -0.36
CA MET A 96 4.63 2.44 -0.52
C MET A 96 4.56 3.37 0.70
N GLN A 97 4.60 2.83 1.92
CA GLN A 97 4.62 3.66 3.12
C GLN A 97 5.92 4.48 3.22
N SER A 98 7.06 3.96 2.77
CA SER A 98 8.32 4.71 2.66
C SER A 98 8.16 5.88 1.69
N SER A 99 7.64 5.62 0.49
CA SER A 99 7.40 6.65 -0.50
C SER A 99 6.42 7.72 -0.03
N ILE A 100 5.36 7.36 0.72
CA ILE A 100 4.48 8.34 1.36
C ILE A 100 5.24 9.19 2.38
N ASN A 101 6.09 8.57 3.21
CA ASN A 101 6.88 9.28 4.20
C ASN A 101 7.84 10.28 3.51
N ASP A 102 8.51 9.88 2.43
CA ASP A 102 9.41 10.75 1.67
C ASP A 102 8.66 11.93 1.05
N LEU A 103 7.45 11.71 0.52
CA LEU A 103 6.61 12.79 0.00
C LEU A 103 6.20 13.79 1.08
N ILE A 104 5.84 13.30 2.27
CA ILE A 104 5.53 14.14 3.42
C ILE A 104 6.78 14.96 3.81
N ASP A 105 7.92 14.31 3.97
CA ASP A 105 9.17 14.94 4.40
C ASP A 105 9.70 15.97 3.38
N ARG A 106 9.35 15.87 2.09
CA ARG A 106 9.66 16.89 1.05
C ARG A 106 8.73 18.10 1.07
N THR A 107 7.56 17.99 1.69
CA THR A 107 6.53 19.05 1.70
C THR A 107 6.70 20.00 2.89
N TYR A 108 7.51 19.63 3.88
CA TYR A 108 7.88 20.42 5.06
C TYR A 108 9.33 20.89 4.97
#